data_AF-A0A966IX59-F1
#
_entry.id   AF-A0A966IX59-F1
#
_cell.length_a   1.000
_cell.length_b   1.000
_cell.length_c   1.000
_cell.angle_alpha   90.00
_cell.angle_beta   90.00
_cell.angle_gamma   90.00
#
_symmetry.space_group_name_H-M   'P 1'
#
loop_
_entity.id
_entity.type
_entity.pdbx_description
1 polymer ?
#
loop_
_entity_poly.entity_id
_entity_poly.type
_entity_poly.pdbx_seq_one_letter_code
_entity_poly.pdbx_strand_id
1 'polypeptide(L)'
;MNLEIKKDLTSNWFKTLQEAICYDIANLEGNKIQFTSNTWQRSKIKDEGGGEYRILKNGKIFEKVGVNFSKVYGKFPKEFQKNIPGAAKDPRFWASGISVVMHMKNPHIPAMHFNTRYISTTYEWFGGGMDVTPCIEDKN
;
A
#
# COMPACT_ATOMS: atom_id res chain seq x y z
N MET A 1 22.67 -10.39 -3.62
CA MET A 1 21.83 -9.62 -4.57
C MET A 1 22.08 -8.13 -4.34
N ASN A 2 22.31 -7.36 -5.40
CA ASN A 2 22.55 -5.91 -5.33
C ASN A 2 21.32 -5.18 -4.73
N LEU A 3 21.54 -4.11 -3.94
CA LEU A 3 20.47 -3.36 -3.28
C LEU A 3 19.45 -2.75 -4.26
N GLU A 4 19.92 -2.22 -5.38
CA GLU A 4 19.03 -1.65 -6.41
C GLU A 4 18.15 -2.73 -7.03
N ILE A 5 18.72 -3.93 -7.29
CA ILE A 5 17.94 -5.09 -7.76
C ILE A 5 16.85 -5.46 -6.74
N LYS A 6 17.16 -5.48 -5.43
CA LYS A 6 16.14 -5.76 -4.40
C LYS A 6 15.02 -4.72 -4.42
N LYS A 7 15.36 -3.42 -4.51
CA LYS A 7 14.40 -2.31 -4.55
C LYS A 7 13.47 -2.43 -5.76
N ASP A 8 14.03 -2.71 -6.94
CA ASP A 8 13.26 -2.84 -8.17
C ASP A 8 12.33 -4.06 -8.14
N LEU A 9 12.85 -5.23 -7.77
CA LEU A 9 12.05 -6.44 -7.62
C LEU A 9 10.88 -6.22 -6.65
N THR A 10 11.16 -5.60 -5.50
CA THR A 10 10.16 -5.39 -4.46
C THR A 10 9.10 -4.37 -4.87
N SER A 11 9.52 -3.26 -5.50
CA SER A 11 8.57 -2.27 -6.02
C SER A 11 7.69 -2.84 -7.11
N ASN A 12 8.26 -3.62 -8.04
CA ASN A 12 7.52 -4.25 -9.12
C ASN A 12 6.52 -5.26 -8.57
N TRP A 13 6.94 -6.07 -7.58
CA TRP A 13 6.04 -6.99 -6.89
C TRP A 13 4.83 -6.29 -6.26
N PHE A 14 5.03 -5.18 -5.54
CA PHE A 14 3.90 -4.44 -4.95
C PHE A 14 2.97 -3.83 -6.01
N LYS A 15 3.52 -3.42 -7.16
CA LYS A 15 2.72 -2.93 -8.28
C LYS A 15 1.86 -4.03 -8.90
N THR A 16 2.47 -5.19 -9.17
CA THR A 16 1.74 -6.39 -9.63
C THR A 16 0.68 -6.82 -8.63
N LEU A 17 0.95 -6.75 -7.33
CA LEU A 17 -0.02 -7.08 -6.30
C LEU A 17 -1.21 -6.11 -6.28
N GLN A 18 -0.98 -4.80 -6.47
CA GLN A 18 -2.08 -3.83 -6.65
C GLN A 18 -2.94 -4.19 -7.86
N GLU A 19 -2.32 -4.60 -8.97
CA GLU A 19 -3.04 -4.99 -10.18
C GLU A 19 -3.89 -6.25 -9.96
N ALA A 20 -3.32 -7.29 -9.35
CA ALA A 20 -4.02 -8.52 -9.03
C ALA A 20 -5.22 -8.27 -8.10
N ILE A 21 -5.03 -7.52 -7.01
CA ILE A 21 -6.11 -7.20 -6.06
C ILE A 21 -7.22 -6.42 -6.75
N CYS A 22 -6.89 -5.40 -7.55
CA CYS A 22 -7.89 -4.63 -8.28
C CYS A 22 -8.65 -5.49 -9.31
N TYR A 23 -7.96 -6.40 -10.00
CA TYR A 23 -8.57 -7.31 -10.96
C TYR A 23 -9.57 -8.25 -10.28
N ASP A 24 -9.18 -8.88 -9.18
CA ASP A 24 -10.04 -9.81 -8.44
C ASP A 24 -11.28 -9.11 -7.88
N ILE A 25 -11.11 -7.90 -7.34
CA ILE A 25 -12.23 -7.10 -6.82
C ILE A 25 -13.18 -6.69 -7.96
N ALA A 26 -12.66 -6.26 -9.10
CA ALA A 26 -13.50 -5.93 -10.26
C ALA A 26 -14.27 -7.16 -10.77
N ASN A 27 -13.63 -8.33 -10.80
CA ASN A 27 -14.28 -9.59 -11.16
C ASN A 27 -15.40 -9.99 -10.19
N LEU A 28 -15.18 -9.83 -8.88
CA LEU A 28 -16.22 -10.06 -7.86
C LEU A 28 -17.43 -9.13 -8.05
N GLU A 29 -17.21 -7.91 -8.54
CA GLU A 29 -18.27 -6.96 -8.94
C GLU A 29 -18.86 -7.27 -10.34
N GLY A 30 -18.48 -8.39 -10.95
CA GLY A 30 -18.94 -8.80 -12.28
C GLY A 30 -18.47 -7.86 -13.40
N ASN A 31 -17.34 -7.18 -13.20
CA ASN A 31 -16.74 -6.21 -14.13
C ASN A 31 -17.65 -5.03 -14.52
N LYS A 32 -18.72 -4.77 -13.76
CA LYS A 32 -19.68 -3.68 -14.00
C LYS A 32 -19.18 -2.32 -13.53
N ILE A 33 -18.20 -2.32 -12.63
CA ILE A 33 -17.57 -1.13 -12.10
C ILE A 33 -16.06 -1.29 -12.10
N GLN A 34 -15.37 -0.19 -12.34
CA GLN A 34 -13.93 -0.15 -12.50
C GLN A 34 -13.30 0.77 -11.46
N PHE A 35 -12.05 0.48 -11.10
CA PHE A 35 -11.27 1.37 -10.25
C PHE A 35 -10.94 2.67 -10.98
N THR A 36 -11.12 3.80 -10.30
CA THR A 36 -10.51 5.07 -10.73
C THR A 36 -9.08 5.12 -10.22
N SER A 37 -8.11 5.23 -11.13
CA SER A 37 -6.69 5.35 -10.79
C SER A 37 -6.24 6.81 -10.80
N ASN A 38 -5.41 7.18 -9.82
CA ASN A 38 -4.74 8.47 -9.78
C ASN A 38 -3.29 8.29 -9.33
N THR A 39 -2.37 8.84 -10.11
CA THR A 39 -0.95 8.92 -9.77
C THR A 39 -0.64 10.22 -9.03
N TRP A 40 0.31 10.16 -8.11
CA TRP A 40 0.77 11.33 -7.38
C TRP A 40 2.28 11.30 -7.19
N GLN A 41 2.86 12.47 -7.01
CA GLN A 41 4.28 12.66 -6.70
C GLN A 41 4.42 13.23 -5.30
N ARG A 42 5.44 12.77 -4.56
CA ARG A 42 5.66 13.21 -3.18
C ARG A 42 6.10 14.67 -3.08
N SER A 43 6.89 15.13 -4.05
CA SER A 43 7.35 16.51 -4.17
C SER A 43 7.13 16.99 -5.60
N LYS A 44 6.74 18.27 -5.74
CA LYS A 44 6.58 18.92 -7.06
C LYS A 44 7.88 19.50 -7.62
N ILE A 45 8.93 19.57 -6.78
CA ILE A 45 10.15 20.34 -7.08
C ILE A 45 11.35 19.40 -7.28
N LYS A 46 11.36 18.24 -6.63
CA LYS A 46 12.44 17.26 -6.69
C LYS A 46 11.87 15.85 -6.76
N ASP A 47 12.62 14.96 -7.40
CA ASP A 47 12.25 13.55 -7.44
C ASP A 47 12.45 12.90 -6.07
N GLU A 48 11.33 12.59 -5.42
CA GLU A 48 11.26 11.86 -4.15
C GLU A 48 10.33 10.64 -4.27
N GLY A 49 10.10 10.21 -5.51
CA GLY A 49 9.11 9.19 -5.86
C GLY A 49 7.67 9.68 -5.70
N GLY A 50 6.77 8.75 -5.44
CA GLY A 50 5.33 8.97 -5.40
C GLY A 50 4.56 7.66 -5.28
N GLY A 51 3.41 7.61 -5.94
CA GLY A 51 2.59 6.41 -5.92
C GLY A 51 1.37 6.49 -6.83
N GLU A 52 0.54 5.47 -6.72
CA GLU A 52 -0.74 5.37 -7.41
C GLU A 52 -1.77 4.83 -6.42
N TYR A 53 -2.89 5.53 -6.30
CA TYR A 53 -4.04 5.03 -5.56
C TYR A 53 -5.17 4.69 -6.53
N ARG A 54 -5.82 3.57 -6.27
CA ARG A 54 -6.98 3.10 -7.01
C ARG A 54 -8.18 3.05 -6.08
N ILE A 55 -9.29 3.64 -6.49
CA ILE A 55 -10.52 3.66 -5.70
C ILE A 55 -11.68 3.07 -6.49
N LEU A 56 -12.39 2.13 -5.88
CA LEU A 56 -13.69 1.64 -6.33
C LEU A 56 -14.74 2.08 -5.29
N LYS A 57 -15.90 2.56 -5.75
CA LYS A 57 -16.99 3.03 -4.87
C LYS A 57 -18.33 2.58 -5.40
N ASN A 58 -19.33 2.41 -4.55
CA ASN A 58 -20.72 2.13 -4.95
C ASN A 58 -20.88 0.82 -5.74
N GLY A 59 -20.10 -0.20 -5.38
CA GLY A 59 -20.28 -1.56 -5.89
C GLY A 59 -21.54 -2.24 -5.33
N LYS A 60 -21.77 -3.46 -5.81
CA LYS A 60 -22.79 -4.37 -5.28
C LYS A 60 -22.31 -5.04 -3.99
N ILE A 61 -21.05 -5.48 -3.95
CA ILE A 61 -20.43 -6.17 -2.80
C ILE A 61 -19.64 -5.15 -1.97
N PHE A 62 -18.83 -4.33 -2.62
CA PHE A 62 -17.97 -3.36 -1.98
C PHE A 62 -18.62 -1.98 -1.97
N GLU A 63 -18.80 -1.40 -0.80
CA GLU A 63 -19.21 0.00 -0.69
C GLU A 63 -18.07 0.91 -1.17
N LYS A 64 -16.85 0.64 -0.69
CA LYS A 64 -15.66 1.39 -1.06
C LYS A 64 -14.39 0.57 -0.86
N VAL A 65 -13.51 0.58 -1.85
CA VAL A 65 -12.17 -0.01 -1.77
C VAL A 65 -11.14 1.03 -2.14
N GLY A 66 -10.06 1.13 -1.35
CA GLY A 66 -8.84 1.85 -1.70
C GLY A 66 -7.66 0.89 -1.77
N VAL A 67 -6.94 0.87 -2.89
CA VAL A 67 -5.70 0.10 -3.08
C VAL A 67 -4.59 1.07 -3.45
N ASN A 68 -3.69 1.30 -2.50
CA ASN A 68 -2.60 2.26 -2.61
C ASN A 68 -1.28 1.55 -2.86
N PHE A 69 -0.55 1.94 -3.89
CA PHE A 69 0.85 1.60 -4.12
C PHE A 69 1.71 2.85 -3.92
N SER A 70 2.91 2.69 -3.36
CA SER A 70 3.87 3.79 -3.23
C SER A 70 5.30 3.30 -3.43
N LYS A 71 6.13 4.16 -4.01
CA LYS A 71 7.59 4.05 -4.06
C LYS A 71 8.15 5.45 -3.80
N VAL A 72 8.73 5.66 -2.64
CA VAL A 72 9.21 6.96 -2.16
C VAL A 72 10.63 6.85 -1.65
N TYR A 73 11.37 7.95 -1.75
CA TYR A 73 12.72 8.07 -1.22
C TYR A 73 12.99 9.50 -0.80
N GLY A 74 14.06 9.71 -0.04
CA GLY A 74 14.45 11.03 0.43
C GLY A 74 15.28 10.95 1.69
N LYS A 75 15.16 11.96 2.56
CA LYS A 75 15.86 12.02 3.85
C LYS A 75 14.88 12.20 5.00
N PHE A 76 15.10 11.49 6.11
CA PHE A 76 14.33 11.72 7.34
C PHE A 76 14.73 13.03 8.02
N PRO A 77 13.79 13.78 8.60
CA PRO A 77 14.10 14.93 9.48
C PRO A 77 14.93 14.47 10.69
N LYS A 78 15.81 15.35 11.20
CA LYS A 78 16.74 15.02 12.30
C LYS A 78 16.05 14.40 13.53
N GLU A 79 14.91 14.95 13.90
CA GLU A 79 14.10 14.50 15.03
C GLU A 79 13.54 13.08 14.88
N PHE A 80 13.31 12.62 13.64
CA PHE A 80 12.81 11.27 13.37
C PHE A 80 13.94 10.22 13.24
N GLN A 81 15.16 10.63 12.91
CA GLN A 81 16.28 9.72 12.63
C GLN A 81 16.60 8.78 13.79
N LYS A 82 16.43 9.23 15.03
CA LYS A 82 16.69 8.42 16.24
C LYS A 82 15.71 7.25 16.43
N ASN A 83 14.52 7.34 15.84
CA ASN A 83 13.45 6.35 16.00
C ASN A 83 13.39 5.34 14.84
N ILE A 84 14.15 5.58 13.77
CA ILE A 84 14.15 4.73 12.58
C ILE A 84 15.45 3.92 12.54
N PRO A 85 15.36 2.58 12.42
CA PRO A 85 16.55 1.74 12.28
C PRO A 85 17.46 2.26 11.16
N GLY A 86 18.70 2.60 11.51
CA GLY A 86 19.75 3.01 10.56
C GLY A 86 19.75 4.48 10.15
N ALA A 87 18.67 5.22 10.41
CA ALA A 87 18.57 6.60 9.96
C ALA A 87 19.50 7.58 10.71
N ALA A 88 19.96 7.22 11.91
CA ALA A 88 20.94 8.00 12.67
C ALA A 88 22.35 7.98 12.05
N LYS A 89 22.69 6.95 11.26
CA LYS A 89 23.97 6.83 10.55
C LYS A 89 23.92 7.55 9.19
N ASP A 90 22.83 7.36 8.47
CA ASP A 90 22.55 8.03 7.20
C ASP A 90 21.06 8.37 7.14
N PRO A 91 20.68 9.65 6.97
CA PRO A 91 19.28 10.03 6.96
C PRO A 91 18.53 9.58 5.70
N ARG A 92 19.24 9.13 4.66
CA ARG A 92 18.63 8.70 3.40
C ARG A 92 17.81 7.43 3.59
N PHE A 93 16.69 7.37 2.87
CA PHE A 93 15.85 6.18 2.83
C PHE A 93 15.24 5.97 1.45
N TRP A 94 14.84 4.72 1.23
CA TRP A 94 13.96 4.28 0.17
C TRP A 94 12.88 3.41 0.80
N ALA A 95 11.65 3.53 0.35
CA ALA A 95 10.55 2.68 0.78
C ALA A 95 9.56 2.42 -0.35
N SER A 96 9.03 1.22 -0.42
CA SER A 96 7.90 0.89 -1.28
C SER A 96 6.92 0.00 -0.53
N GLY A 97 5.66 0.02 -0.93
CA GLY A 97 4.63 -0.79 -0.28
C GLY A 97 3.27 -0.68 -0.94
N ILE A 98 2.38 -1.54 -0.47
CA ILE A 98 0.96 -1.54 -0.79
C ILE A 98 0.14 -1.44 0.49
N SER A 99 -0.95 -0.69 0.45
CA SER A 99 -1.94 -0.58 1.52
C SER A 99 -3.34 -0.69 0.93
N VAL A 100 -4.18 -1.52 1.54
CA VAL A 100 -5.53 -1.80 1.08
C VAL A 100 -6.49 -1.62 2.23
N VAL A 101 -7.60 -0.92 1.97
CA VAL A 101 -8.74 -0.83 2.87
C VAL A 101 -9.99 -1.15 2.07
N MET A 102 -10.79 -2.08 2.57
CA MET A 102 -12.02 -2.55 1.95
C MET A 102 -13.18 -2.40 2.93
N HIS A 103 -14.22 -1.68 2.50
CA HIS A 103 -15.50 -1.60 3.17
C HIS A 103 -16.55 -2.31 2.32
N MET A 104 -17.19 -3.30 2.92
CA MET A 104 -18.23 -4.10 2.28
C MET A 104 -19.58 -3.49 2.55
N LYS A 105 -20.49 -3.64 1.58
CA LYS A 105 -21.84 -3.08 1.65
C LYS A 105 -22.75 -3.88 2.58
N ASN A 106 -22.49 -5.19 2.71
CA ASN A 106 -23.20 -6.07 3.61
C ASN A 106 -22.48 -6.09 4.98
N PRO A 107 -23.14 -5.70 6.09
CA PRO A 107 -22.51 -5.65 7.42
C PRO A 107 -22.10 -7.02 7.98
N HIS A 108 -22.58 -8.12 7.38
CA HIS A 108 -22.13 -9.48 7.70
C HIS A 108 -20.75 -9.81 7.12
N ILE A 109 -20.21 -8.98 6.23
CA ILE A 109 -18.85 -9.13 5.71
C ILE A 109 -17.97 -8.08 6.39
N PRO A 110 -16.94 -8.47 7.14
CA PRO A 110 -16.11 -7.53 7.89
C PRO A 110 -15.35 -6.60 6.97
N ALA A 111 -15.11 -5.36 7.40
CA ALA A 111 -14.13 -4.51 6.74
C ALA A 111 -12.74 -5.15 6.87
N MET A 112 -11.86 -4.90 5.91
CA MET A 112 -10.51 -5.48 5.91
C MET A 112 -9.47 -4.42 5.64
N HIS A 113 -8.34 -4.52 6.35
CA HIS A 113 -7.15 -3.78 6.05
C HIS A 113 -5.96 -4.72 5.82
N PHE A 114 -5.14 -4.39 4.84
CA PHE A 114 -3.92 -5.11 4.52
C PHE A 114 -2.81 -4.12 4.18
N ASN A 115 -1.61 -4.37 4.67
CA ASN A 115 -0.43 -3.61 4.30
C ASN A 115 0.80 -4.52 4.22
N THR A 116 1.63 -4.29 3.22
CA THR A 116 3.01 -4.78 3.23
C THR A 116 3.93 -3.74 2.62
N ARG A 117 5.12 -3.60 3.19
CA ARG A 117 6.09 -2.56 2.84
C ARG A 117 7.51 -3.06 3.03
N TYR A 118 8.40 -2.53 2.22
CA TYR A 118 9.83 -2.73 2.29
C TYR A 118 10.52 -1.39 2.49
N ILE A 119 11.41 -1.31 3.48
CA ILE A 119 12.13 -0.09 3.84
C ILE A 119 13.63 -0.38 3.79
N SER A 120 14.38 0.54 3.16
CA SER A 120 15.82 0.50 3.05
C SER A 120 16.41 1.83 3.54
N THR A 121 17.19 1.73 4.62
CA THR A 121 18.09 2.75 5.17
C THR A 121 19.50 2.16 5.14
N THR A 122 20.33 2.41 6.16
CA THR A 122 21.50 1.55 6.43
C THR A 122 21.13 0.13 6.89
N TYR A 123 19.85 -0.13 7.16
CA TYR A 123 19.29 -1.47 7.35
C TYR A 123 18.19 -1.73 6.32
N GLU A 124 17.79 -2.99 6.17
CA GLU A 124 16.73 -3.42 5.25
C GLU A 124 15.73 -4.28 6.03
N TRP A 125 14.44 -4.00 5.92
CA TRP A 125 13.40 -4.84 6.53
C TRP A 125 12.07 -4.76 5.80
N PHE A 126 11.28 -5.82 5.95
CA PHE A 126 9.86 -5.84 5.61
C PHE A 126 9.02 -5.53 6.84
N GLY A 127 7.85 -4.95 6.61
CA GLY A 127 6.80 -4.82 7.62
C GLY A 127 5.44 -4.96 6.96
N GLY A 128 4.44 -5.36 7.73
CA GLY A 128 3.11 -5.57 7.17
C GLY A 128 2.19 -6.32 8.11
N GLY A 129 1.01 -6.63 7.61
CA GLY A 129 -0.03 -7.35 8.32
C GLY A 129 -1.36 -7.28 7.58
N MET A 130 -2.30 -8.07 8.07
CA MET A 130 -3.69 -8.04 7.66
C MET A 130 -4.54 -8.10 8.92
N ASP A 131 -5.65 -7.37 8.89
CA ASP A 131 -6.64 -7.39 9.95
C ASP A 131 -8.04 -7.31 9.34
N VAL A 132 -9.01 -7.84 10.08
CA VAL A 132 -10.43 -7.79 9.75
C VAL A 132 -11.16 -7.12 10.90
N THR A 133 -12.11 -6.25 10.55
CA THR A 133 -12.90 -5.46 11.49
C THR A 133 -14.38 -5.79 11.29
N PRO A 134 -14.90 -6.81 12.00
CA PRO A 134 -16.31 -7.17 11.93
C PRO A 134 -17.17 -6.12 12.65
N CYS A 135 -18.33 -5.81 12.06
CA CYS A 135 -19.34 -4.97 12.69
C CYS A 135 -20.31 -5.78 13.57
N ILE A 136 -20.36 -7.09 13.36
CA ILE A 136 -21.25 -8.03 14.04
C ILE A 136 -20.38 -9.17 14.58
N GLU A 137 -20.63 -9.60 15.81
CA GLU A 137 -20.02 -10.78 16.38
C GLU A 137 -20.49 -12.04 15.62
N ASP A 138 -19.54 -12.85 15.15
CA ASP A 138 -19.87 -14.15 14.58
C ASP A 138 -20.18 -15.13 15.71
N LYS A 139 -21.39 -15.69 15.69
CA LYS A 139 -21.92 -16.58 16.75
C LYS A 139 -21.92 -18.05 16.34
N ASN A 140 -21.29 -18.37 15.20
CA ASN A 140 -21.23 -19.73 14.67
C ASN A 140 -19.93 -20.44 15.05
#